data_AF-A0A1B0CUT3-F1
#
_entry.id   AF-A0A1B0CUT3-F1
#
_cell.length_a   1.000
_cell.length_b   1.000
_cell.length_c   1.000
_cell.angle_alpha   90.00
_cell.angle_beta   90.00
_cell.angle_gamma   90.00
#
_symmetry.space_group_name_H-M   'P 1'
#
loop_
_entity.id
_entity.type
_entity.pdbx_description
1 polymer ?
#
loop_
_entity_poly.entity_id
_entity_poly.type
_entity_poly.pdbx_seq_one_letter_code
_entity_poly.pdbx_strand_id
1 'polypeptide(L)'
;MPFGAETCKYFGMFLLSGEVFPSLAKYVPELLSTPSSMIKTYSKIIPRVSSLITALVNRQITSKPKLLSIWKDDPQYLLPEYQNWLPGKFSMEVSNKWPPEETTKEIVL
;
A
#
# COMPACT_ATOMS: atom_id res chain seq x y z
N MET A 1 -4.08 15.43 -19.11
CA MET A 1 -5.06 14.97 -18.11
C MET A 1 -4.33 14.00 -17.18
N PRO A 2 -4.01 14.35 -15.92
CA PRO A 2 -3.09 13.56 -15.09
C PRO A 2 -3.81 12.39 -14.41
N PHE A 3 -4.40 11.50 -15.20
CA PHE A 3 -5.22 10.38 -14.73
C PHE A 3 -4.46 9.35 -13.85
N GLY A 4 -3.13 9.41 -13.80
CA GLY A 4 -2.32 8.47 -13.03
C GLY A 4 -2.15 8.82 -11.56
N ALA A 5 -1.86 10.09 -11.25
CA ALA A 5 -1.37 10.46 -9.92
C ALA A 5 -2.48 10.47 -8.85
N GLU A 6 -3.68 10.93 -9.18
CA GLU A 6 -4.81 10.91 -8.26
C GLU A 6 -5.29 9.48 -8.01
N THR A 7 -5.39 8.67 -9.06
CA THR A 7 -5.74 7.25 -8.95
C THR A 7 -4.76 6.48 -8.07
N CYS A 8 -3.45 6.75 -8.18
CA CYS A 8 -2.44 6.16 -7.29
C CYS A 8 -2.68 6.55 -5.82
N LYS A 9 -3.08 7.80 -5.53
CA LYS A 9 -3.39 8.24 -4.16
C LYS A 9 -4.60 7.52 -3.58
N TYR A 10 -5.68 7.43 -4.35
CA TYR A 10 -6.87 6.69 -3.93
C TYR A 10 -6.55 5.20 -3.74
N PHE A 11 -5.82 4.59 -4.67
CA PHE A 11 -5.36 3.21 -4.52
C PHE A 11 -4.55 3.01 -3.22
N GLY A 12 -3.60 3.91 -2.95
CA GLY A 12 -2.83 3.88 -1.71
C GLY A 12 -3.68 4.07 -0.45
N MET A 13 -4.72 4.91 -0.50
CA MET A 13 -5.70 5.03 0.58
C MET A 13 -6.42 3.70 0.81
N PHE A 14 -6.96 3.05 -0.23
CA PHE A 14 -7.63 1.76 -0.11
C PHE A 14 -6.69 0.64 0.36
N LEU A 15 -5.42 0.69 -0.08
CA LEU A 15 -4.38 -0.24 0.35
C LEU A 15 -4.12 -0.12 1.86
N LEU A 16 -3.95 1.10 2.36
CA LEU A 16 -3.76 1.38 3.78
C LEU A 16 -4.99 1.01 4.60
N SER A 17 -6.19 1.24 4.08
CA SER A 17 -7.45 0.85 4.71
C SER A 17 -7.68 -0.68 4.74
N GLY A 18 -6.81 -1.48 4.12
CA GLY A 18 -6.98 -2.93 4.05
C GLY A 18 -8.12 -3.40 3.13
N GLU A 19 -8.71 -2.50 2.34
CA GLU A 19 -9.76 -2.80 1.35
C GLU A 19 -9.18 -3.59 0.17
N VAL A 20 -7.92 -3.35 -0.19
CA VAL A 20 -7.23 -4.07 -1.28
C VAL A 20 -6.76 -5.45 -0.82
N PHE A 21 -6.26 -5.54 0.41
CA PHE A 21 -5.79 -6.77 1.02
C PHE A 21 -6.32 -6.88 2.46
N PRO A 22 -7.26 -7.80 2.74
CA PRO A 22 -7.87 -7.93 4.06
C PRO A 22 -6.85 -8.31 5.14
N SER A 23 -5.74 -8.96 4.78
CA SER A 23 -4.61 -9.23 5.67
C SER A 23 -3.98 -7.98 6.29
N LEU A 24 -4.12 -6.82 5.63
CA LEU A 24 -3.63 -5.53 6.09
C LEU A 24 -4.66 -4.79 6.96
N ALA A 25 -5.95 -5.16 6.91
CA ALA A 25 -7.04 -4.49 7.63
C ALA A 25 -6.83 -4.46 9.14
N LYS A 26 -6.19 -5.50 9.71
CA LYS A 26 -5.82 -5.55 11.13
C LYS A 26 -4.83 -4.47 11.59
N TYR A 27 -4.07 -3.89 10.66
CA TYR A 27 -3.08 -2.86 10.98
C TYR A 27 -3.63 -1.44 10.79
N VAL A 28 -4.82 -1.29 10.21
CA VAL A 28 -5.52 0.00 10.01
C VAL A 28 -5.64 0.81 11.30
N PRO A 29 -6.11 0.27 12.45
CA PRO A 29 -6.20 1.04 13.69
C PRO A 29 -4.84 1.44 14.26
N GLU A 30 -3.78 0.71 13.91
CA GLU A 30 -2.41 0.96 14.38
C GLU A 30 -1.65 1.92 13.47
N LEU A 31 -2.27 2.38 12.37
CA LEU A 31 -1.64 3.34 11.47
C LEU A 31 -1.38 4.64 12.22
N LEU A 32 -0.12 5.07 12.18
CA LEU A 32 0.32 6.33 12.77
C LEU A 32 -0.23 7.56 12.01
N SER A 33 -0.95 7.37 10.90
CA SER A 33 -1.62 8.42 10.13
C SER A 33 -2.86 7.85 9.44
N THR A 34 -3.92 8.64 9.36
CA THR A 34 -5.18 8.21 8.73
C THR A 34 -4.95 7.96 7.23
N PRO A 35 -5.51 6.88 6.64
CA PRO A 35 -5.39 6.58 5.20
C PRO A 35 -5.89 7.72 4.31
N SER A 36 -6.87 8.51 4.79
CA SER A 36 -7.35 9.74 4.12
C SER A 36 -6.25 10.79 3.89
N SER A 37 -5.14 10.71 4.62
CA SER A 37 -4.00 11.61 4.43
C SER A 37 -3.38 11.48 3.03
N MET A 38 -3.53 10.32 2.36
CA MET A 38 -3.06 10.07 0.99
C MET A 38 -3.71 10.97 -0.06
N ILE A 39 -4.97 11.35 0.16
CA ILE A 39 -5.76 12.16 -0.78
C ILE A 39 -5.80 13.65 -0.39
N LYS A 40 -5.35 14.00 0.82
CA LYS A 40 -5.35 15.39 1.31
C LYS A 40 -4.21 16.22 0.71
N THR A 41 -4.44 17.52 0.53
CA THR A 41 -3.48 18.48 -0.07
C THR A 41 -2.14 18.56 0.66
N TYR A 42 -2.13 18.28 1.97
CA TYR A 42 -0.93 18.27 2.82
C TYR A 42 -0.10 16.97 2.73
N SER A 43 -0.48 16.02 1.87
CA SER A 43 0.25 14.76 1.62
C SER A 43 1.75 14.97 1.37
N LYS A 44 2.11 16.10 0.73
CA LYS A 44 3.50 16.44 0.35
C LYS A 44 4.38 16.84 1.55
N ILE A 45 3.77 17.24 2.67
CA ILE A 45 4.49 17.70 3.86
C ILE A 45 4.90 16.51 4.74
N ILE A 46 4.15 15.41 4.65
CA ILE A 46 4.33 14.23 5.47
C ILE A 46 5.24 13.26 4.69
N PRO A 47 6.51 13.05 5.09
CA PRO A 47 7.49 12.30 4.30
C PRO A 47 7.05 10.86 4.02
N ARG A 48 6.46 10.18 5.01
CA ARG A 48 5.86 8.84 4.87
C ARG A 48 4.73 8.77 3.83
N VAL A 49 3.92 9.83 3.71
CA VAL A 49 2.81 9.88 2.75
C VAL A 49 3.38 10.12 1.36
N SER A 50 4.29 11.09 1.24
CA SER A 50 4.94 11.39 -0.02
C SER A 50 5.77 10.20 -0.54
N SER A 51 6.46 9.44 0.31
CA SER A 51 7.22 8.26 -0.11
C SER A 51 6.31 7.21 -0.73
N LEU A 52 5.20 6.87 -0.05
CA LEU A 52 4.23 5.89 -0.54
C LEU A 52 3.57 6.35 -1.84
N ILE A 53 3.16 7.61 -1.95
CA ILE A 53 2.58 8.16 -3.20
C ILE A 53 3.61 8.10 -4.33
N THR A 54 4.85 8.51 -4.08
CA THR A 54 5.92 8.49 -5.09
C THR A 54 6.19 7.07 -5.58
N ALA A 55 6.25 6.09 -4.68
CA ALA A 55 6.41 4.68 -5.05
C ALA A 55 5.23 4.18 -5.91
N LEU A 56 4.00 4.53 -5.57
CA LEU A 56 2.83 4.16 -6.38
C LEU A 56 2.85 4.82 -7.77
N VAL A 57 3.19 6.11 -7.84
CA VAL A 57 3.24 6.87 -9.09
C VAL A 57 4.38 6.39 -10.01
N ASN A 58 5.57 6.13 -9.46
CA ASN A 58 6.73 5.67 -10.23
C ASN A 58 6.46 4.38 -11.00
N ARG A 59 5.67 3.46 -10.43
CA ARG A 59 5.28 2.21 -11.09
C ARG A 59 3.85 2.23 -11.66
N GLN A 60 3.19 3.39 -11.63
CA GLN A 60 1.80 3.58 -12.04
C GLN A 60 0.86 2.51 -11.43
N ILE A 61 0.99 2.29 -10.13
CA ILE A 61 0.20 1.32 -9.39
C ILE A 61 -1.16 1.92 -9.09
N THR A 62 -2.13 1.55 -9.90
CA THR A 62 -3.52 2.01 -9.80
C THR A 62 -4.49 0.90 -9.40
N SER A 63 -4.07 -0.36 -9.46
CA SER A 63 -4.92 -1.53 -9.23
C SER A 63 -4.17 -2.70 -8.59
N LYS A 64 -4.90 -3.55 -7.87
CA LYS A 64 -4.40 -4.80 -7.27
C LYS A 64 -3.60 -5.69 -8.23
N PRO A 65 -4.07 -6.04 -9.45
CA PRO A 65 -3.31 -6.89 -10.37
C PRO A 65 -1.98 -6.28 -10.82
N LYS A 66 -1.89 -4.95 -10.90
CA LYS A 66 -0.64 -4.24 -11.24
C LYS A 66 0.38 -4.39 -10.10
N LEU A 67 -0.06 -4.20 -8.86
CA LEU A 67 0.77 -4.38 -7.68
C LEU A 67 1.23 -5.84 -7.54
N LEU A 68 0.34 -6.80 -7.75
CA LEU A 68 0.69 -8.24 -7.74
C LEU A 68 1.72 -8.58 -8.82
N SER A 69 1.60 -8.00 -10.02
CA SER A 69 2.59 -8.23 -11.08
C SER A 69 3.97 -7.67 -10.72
N ILE A 70 4.03 -6.58 -9.95
CA ILE A 70 5.29 -6.03 -9.45
C ILE A 70 5.85 -6.93 -8.35
N TRP A 71 5.02 -7.43 -7.43
CA TRP A 71 5.48 -8.37 -6.40
C TRP A 71 5.98 -9.70 -6.93
N LYS A 72 5.57 -10.11 -8.14
CA LYS A 72 6.15 -11.28 -8.81
C LYS A 72 7.63 -11.10 -9.17
N ASP A 73 8.04 -9.87 -9.46
CA ASP A 73 9.43 -9.52 -9.82
C ASP A 73 10.21 -9.00 -8.60
N ASP A 74 9.57 -8.16 -7.79
CA ASP A 74 10.11 -7.54 -6.58
C ASP A 74 9.12 -7.70 -5.42
N PRO A 75 9.12 -8.85 -4.71
CA PRO A 75 8.15 -9.15 -3.65
C PRO A 75 8.24 -8.18 -2.47
N GLN A 76 9.37 -7.50 -2.28
CA GLN A 76 9.57 -6.50 -1.22
C GLN A 76 9.15 -5.09 -1.64
N TYR A 77 8.69 -4.90 -2.89
CA TYR A 77 8.25 -3.60 -3.37
C TYR A 77 7.16 -3.02 -2.46
N LEU A 78 7.25 -1.74 -2.12
CA LEU A 78 6.30 -1.00 -1.26
C LEU A 78 6.34 -1.38 0.24
N LEU A 79 7.08 -2.41 0.64
CA LEU A 79 7.22 -2.80 2.06
C LEU A 79 7.81 -1.66 2.92
N PRO A 80 8.96 -1.05 2.59
CA PRO A 80 9.52 0.01 3.44
C PRO A 80 8.59 1.22 3.53
N GLU A 81 7.91 1.56 2.43
CA GLU A 81 6.91 2.63 2.41
C GLU A 81 5.73 2.30 3.32
N TYR A 82 5.25 1.07 3.34
CA TYR A 82 4.16 0.63 4.22
C TYR A 82 4.61 0.53 5.69
N GLN A 83 5.82 0.04 5.96
CA GLN A 83 6.40 0.01 7.31
C GLN A 83 6.52 1.39 7.92
N ASN A 84 6.81 2.40 7.09
CA ASN A 84 6.81 3.80 7.48
C ASN A 84 5.43 4.32 7.90
N TRP A 85 4.34 3.56 7.74
CA TRP A 85 2.99 3.90 8.24
C TRP A 85 2.66 3.25 9.59
N LEU A 86 3.48 2.34 10.06
CA LEU A 86 3.23 1.53 11.26
C LEU A 86 4.24 1.80 12.38
N PRO A 87 3.85 1.55 13.65
CA PRO A 87 4.79 1.50 14.76
C PRO A 87 5.76 0.32 14.58
N GLY A 88 7.00 0.45 15.05
CA GLY A 88 8.06 -0.55 14.82
C GLY A 88 7.68 -2.00 15.13
N LYS A 89 6.86 -2.23 16.17
CA LYS A 89 6.30 -3.56 16.50
C LYS A 89 5.53 -4.18 15.33
N PHE A 90 4.59 -3.44 14.74
CA PHE A 90 3.77 -3.92 13.62
C PHE A 90 4.52 -3.89 12.29
N SER A 91 5.48 -2.97 12.12
CA SER A 91 6.35 -2.93 10.94
C SER A 91 7.15 -4.22 10.78
N MET A 92 7.63 -4.81 11.89
CA MET A 92 8.28 -6.13 11.88
C MET A 92 7.29 -7.26 11.56
N GLU A 93 6.10 -7.25 12.16
CA GLU A 93 5.07 -8.27 11.87
C GLU A 93 4.64 -8.27 10.40
N VAL A 94 4.46 -7.10 9.81
CA VAL A 94 4.13 -6.96 8.39
C VAL A 94 5.26 -7.49 7.52
N SER A 95 6.52 -7.18 7.82
CA SER A 95 7.67 -7.66 7.06
C SER A 95 7.73 -9.19 6.98
N ASN A 96 7.32 -9.89 8.04
CA ASN A 96 7.30 -11.35 8.08
C ASN A 96 6.11 -11.96 7.31
N LYS A 97 5.07 -11.17 7.06
CA LYS A 97 3.86 -11.58 6.33
C LYS A 97 3.71 -10.84 4.99
N TRP A 98 4.83 -10.35 4.45
CA TRP A 98 4.88 -9.62 3.20
C TRP A 98 5.44 -10.52 2.08
N PRO A 99 4.88 -10.47 0.86
CA PRO A 99 3.69 -9.70 0.47
C PRO A 99 2.41 -10.26 1.13
N PRO A 100 1.36 -9.45 1.33
CA PRO A 100 0.04 -9.91 1.71
C PRO A 100 -0.62 -10.57 0.48
N GLU A 101 -0.02 -11.65 0.02
CA GLU A 101 -0.59 -12.48 -1.04
C GLU A 101 -1.91 -13.00 -0.51
N GLU A 102 -3.00 -12.49 -1.09
CA GLU A 102 -4.28 -13.16 -1.00
C GLU A 102 -4.02 -14.52 -1.63
N THR A 103 -4.00 -15.58 -0.82
CA THR A 103 -4.02 -16.95 -1.29
C THR A 103 -5.24 -17.09 -2.18
N THR A 104 -5.09 -16.73 -3.46
CA THR A 104 -6.01 -17.10 -4.50
C THR A 104 -5.83 -18.59 -4.59
N LYS A 105 -6.71 -19.32 -3.89
CA LYS A 105 -7.00 -20.69 -4.27
C LYS A 105 -7.37 -20.58 -5.74
N GLU A 106 -6.47 -20.97 -6.62
CA GLU A 106 -6.83 -21.43 -7.95
C GLU A 106 -7.88 -22.52 -7.73
N ILE A 107 -9.15 -22.12 -7.79
CA ILE A 107 -10.22 -23.05 -8.09
C ILE A 107 -10.03 -23.32 -9.57
N VAL A 108 -9.14 -24.28 -9.85
CA VAL A 108 -9.18 -25.07 -11.07
C VAL A 108 -10.53 -25.77 -11.05
N LEU A 109 -11.43 -25.32 -11.93
CA LEU A 109 -12.62 -26.05 -12.33
C LEU A 109 -12.43 -26.47 -13.79
#